data_AF-A0A2V2W354-F1
#
_entry.id   AF-A0A2V2W354-F1
#
_cell.length_a   1.000
_cell.length_b   1.000
_cell.length_c   1.000
_cell.angle_alpha   90.00
_cell.angle_beta   90.00
_cell.angle_gamma   90.00
#
_symmetry.space_group_name_H-M   'P 1'
#
loop_
_entity.id
_entity.type
_entity.pdbx_description
1 polymer ?
#
loop_
_entity_poly.entity_id
_entity_poly.type
_entity_poly.pdbx_seq_one_letter_code
_entity_poly.pdbx_strand_id
1 'polypeptide(L)'
;MGLQMSKPNIGGWLKNASICADIGSRTADRLKRKMGAKDIFLLILGSSGALASQPLEKLGLRAFMYGEFVIALVEGLNELRPPEREAHDSVMKVNHQRYPTLTVGLAGLEGGVTRIPMEYEVLYIPKVENFPLVDGFFFMESPRRTLVGLQMTTASAHHTTTSTVSLFNERLAEYFRSWKKSSRDMSWETIYVQHANSKMILKWQRCDCVNPNNLSDAEKEIVAFWNGKVHQYQFILTRDFVSKV
;
A
#
# COMPACT_ATOMS: atom_id res chain seq x y z
N MET A 1 15.60 -50.81 -1.42
CA MET A 1 14.64 -50.15 -2.33
C MET A 1 14.45 -48.73 -1.81
N GLY A 2 15.23 -47.77 -2.34
CA GLY A 2 15.22 -46.38 -1.86
C GLY A 2 14.09 -45.60 -2.51
N LEU A 3 13.17 -45.07 -1.71
CA LEU A 3 12.12 -44.16 -2.15
C LEU A 3 12.73 -42.81 -2.50
N GLN A 4 12.81 -42.53 -3.80
CA GLN A 4 13.20 -41.23 -4.32
C GLN A 4 11.99 -40.29 -4.18
N MET A 5 11.98 -39.44 -3.15
CA MET A 5 10.99 -38.37 -3.05
C MET A 5 11.22 -37.39 -4.20
N SER A 6 10.23 -37.28 -5.09
CA SER A 6 10.20 -36.27 -6.13
C SER A 6 10.21 -34.87 -5.50
N LYS A 7 11.08 -33.99 -6.00
CA LYS A 7 11.07 -32.58 -5.60
C LYS A 7 9.69 -31.97 -5.96
N PRO A 8 9.07 -31.22 -5.04
CA PRO A 8 7.78 -30.58 -5.32
C PRO A 8 7.91 -29.61 -6.51
N ASN A 9 6.90 -29.62 -7.37
CA ASN A 9 6.83 -28.76 -8.55
C ASN A 9 6.48 -27.31 -8.14
N ILE A 10 7.49 -26.54 -7.72
CA ILE A 10 7.37 -25.16 -7.23
C ILE A 10 6.71 -24.24 -8.28
N GLY A 11 6.85 -24.55 -9.58
CA GLY A 11 6.26 -23.77 -10.67
C GLY A 11 4.73 -23.83 -10.76
N GLY A 12 4.09 -24.86 -10.24
CA GLY A 12 2.62 -24.96 -10.20
C GLY A 12 1.98 -24.09 -9.12
N TRP A 13 2.66 -23.93 -7.98
CA TRP A 13 2.15 -23.17 -6.84
C TRP A 13 2.13 -21.66 -7.11
N LEU A 14 3.20 -21.13 -7.71
CA LEU A 14 3.31 -19.71 -8.07
C LEU A 14 2.24 -19.28 -9.10
N LYS A 15 1.93 -20.15 -10.07
CA LYS A 15 0.91 -19.88 -11.09
C LYS A 15 -0.50 -19.85 -10.51
N ASN A 16 -0.82 -20.80 -9.64
CA ASN A 16 -2.14 -20.86 -9.01
C ASN A 16 -2.39 -19.67 -8.08
N ALA A 17 -1.37 -19.21 -7.37
CA ALA A 17 -1.44 -18.03 -6.50
C ALA A 17 -1.79 -16.76 -7.30
N SER A 18 -1.09 -16.52 -8.42
CA SER A 18 -1.37 -15.40 -9.33
C SER A 18 -2.81 -15.42 -9.89
N ILE A 19 -3.33 -16.59 -10.27
CA ILE A 19 -4.73 -16.75 -10.73
C ILE A 19 -5.72 -16.40 -9.60
N CYS A 20 -5.47 -16.89 -8.39
CA CYS A 20 -6.32 -16.60 -7.22
C CYS A 20 -6.33 -15.10 -6.88
N ALA A 21 -5.18 -14.43 -6.96
CA ALA A 21 -5.07 -12.99 -6.76
C ALA A 21 -5.89 -12.20 -7.80
N ASP A 22 -5.78 -12.55 -9.08
CA ASP A 22 -6.54 -11.90 -10.15
C ASP A 22 -8.06 -12.12 -10.00
N ILE A 23 -8.51 -13.34 -9.68
CA ILE A 23 -9.92 -13.63 -9.39
C ILE A 23 -10.42 -12.81 -8.19
N GLY A 24 -9.61 -12.72 -7.14
CA GLY A 24 -9.91 -11.92 -5.95
C GLY A 24 -10.11 -10.45 -6.29
N SER A 25 -9.19 -9.88 -7.09
CA SER A 25 -9.26 -8.47 -7.52
C SER A 25 -10.49 -8.20 -8.38
N ARG A 26 -10.80 -9.07 -9.35
CA ARG A 26 -12.01 -8.95 -10.20
C ARG A 26 -13.29 -9.02 -9.38
N THR A 27 -13.32 -9.89 -8.37
CA THR A 27 -14.47 -10.00 -7.46
C THR A 27 -14.65 -8.71 -6.67
N ALA A 28 -13.56 -8.14 -6.14
CA ALA A 28 -13.59 -6.86 -5.45
C ALA A 28 -14.08 -5.70 -6.33
N ASP A 29 -13.66 -5.63 -7.61
CA ASP A 29 -14.16 -4.62 -8.57
C ASP A 29 -15.67 -4.76 -8.81
N ARG A 30 -16.17 -6.00 -8.92
CA ARG A 30 -17.60 -6.26 -9.10
C ARG A 30 -18.41 -5.89 -7.87
N LEU A 31 -17.90 -6.17 -6.67
CA LEU A 31 -18.54 -5.79 -5.41
C LEU A 31 -18.59 -4.27 -5.26
N LYS A 32 -17.46 -3.57 -5.50
CA LYS A 32 -17.38 -2.11 -5.49
C LYS A 32 -18.44 -1.44 -6.36
N ARG A 33 -18.74 -2.01 -7.53
CA ARG A 33 -19.76 -1.49 -8.45
C ARG A 33 -21.20 -1.67 -7.96
N LYS A 34 -21.44 -2.57 -7.01
CA LYS A 34 -22.78 -2.91 -6.50
C LYS A 34 -23.04 -2.40 -5.09
N MET A 35 -22.02 -1.85 -4.41
CA MET A 35 -22.03 -1.59 -2.98
C MET A 35 -21.57 -0.15 -2.68
N GLY A 36 -22.15 0.46 -1.64
CA GLY A 36 -21.63 1.69 -1.07
C GLY A 36 -20.35 1.46 -0.26
N ALA A 37 -19.66 2.54 0.13
CA ALA A 37 -18.46 2.42 0.97
C ALA A 37 -18.77 1.71 2.28
N LYS A 38 -19.90 2.10 2.92
CA LYS A 38 -20.40 1.51 4.16
C LYS A 38 -20.54 0.00 4.09
N ASP A 39 -21.17 -0.52 3.03
CA ASP A 39 -21.39 -1.96 2.89
C ASP A 39 -20.05 -2.71 2.72
N ILE A 40 -19.10 -2.12 1.99
CA ILE A 40 -17.74 -2.66 1.86
C ILE A 40 -17.07 -2.76 3.22
N PHE A 41 -17.15 -1.73 4.06
CA PHE A 41 -16.55 -1.77 5.39
C PHE A 41 -17.22 -2.77 6.31
N LEU A 42 -18.54 -2.91 6.24
CA LEU A 42 -19.26 -3.92 7.01
C LEU A 42 -18.82 -5.34 6.61
N LEU A 43 -18.54 -5.60 5.33
CA LEU A 43 -17.96 -6.87 4.89
C LEU A 43 -16.54 -7.08 5.45
N ILE A 44 -15.70 -6.05 5.42
CA ILE A 44 -14.34 -6.12 5.99
C ILE A 44 -14.42 -6.41 7.50
N LEU A 45 -15.24 -5.64 8.24
CA LEU A 45 -15.42 -5.75 9.69
C LEU A 45 -16.18 -6.99 10.14
N GLY A 46 -16.98 -7.59 9.26
CA GLY A 46 -17.63 -8.88 9.48
C GLY A 46 -16.66 -10.05 9.39
N SER A 47 -15.47 -9.83 8.81
CA SER A 47 -14.44 -10.85 8.66
C SER A 47 -13.53 -10.86 9.88
N SER A 48 -13.24 -12.03 10.44
CA SER A 48 -12.49 -12.15 11.71
C SER A 48 -11.39 -13.21 11.66
N GLY A 49 -10.46 -13.13 12.60
CA GLY A 49 -9.35 -14.09 12.72
C GLY A 49 -8.44 -14.07 11.48
N ALA A 50 -7.98 -15.24 11.06
CA ALA A 50 -7.10 -15.38 9.89
C ALA A 50 -7.72 -14.89 8.57
N LEU A 51 -9.04 -14.73 8.51
CA LEU A 51 -9.74 -14.27 7.32
C LEU A 51 -9.82 -12.75 7.22
N ALA A 52 -9.46 -11.98 8.26
CA ALA A 52 -9.63 -10.52 8.23
C ALA A 52 -8.68 -9.82 7.25
N SER A 53 -7.49 -10.38 6.97
CA SER A 53 -6.50 -9.77 6.08
C SER A 53 -6.97 -9.73 4.62
N GLN A 54 -7.55 -10.82 4.10
CA GLN A 54 -7.89 -10.87 2.67
C GLN A 54 -8.96 -9.85 2.24
N PRO A 55 -10.10 -9.68 2.95
CA PRO A 55 -11.08 -8.66 2.65
C PRO A 55 -10.51 -7.26 2.86
N LEU A 56 -9.69 -7.04 3.89
CA LEU A 56 -9.03 -5.77 4.12
C LEU A 56 -8.13 -5.38 2.94
N GLU A 57 -7.26 -6.30 2.48
CA GLU A 57 -6.39 -6.08 1.33
C GLU A 57 -7.19 -5.88 0.02
N LYS A 58 -8.14 -6.79 -0.26
CA LYS A 58 -8.87 -6.80 -1.53
C LYS A 58 -9.90 -5.67 -1.63
N LEU A 59 -10.57 -5.31 -0.54
CA LEU A 59 -11.65 -4.32 -0.56
C LEU A 59 -11.22 -2.97 0.03
N GLY A 60 -10.34 -2.96 1.02
CA GLY A 60 -9.91 -1.74 1.71
C GLY A 60 -9.25 -0.72 0.78
N LEU A 61 -8.51 -1.15 -0.23
CA LEU A 61 -7.92 -0.23 -1.23
C LEU A 61 -9.00 0.55 -1.98
N ARG A 62 -10.09 -0.13 -2.37
CA ARG A 62 -11.17 0.46 -3.16
C ARG A 62 -12.01 1.46 -2.36
N ALA A 63 -11.90 1.44 -1.03
CA ALA A 63 -12.52 2.43 -0.15
C ALA A 63 -12.02 3.85 -0.41
N PHE A 64 -10.76 4.02 -0.83
CA PHE A 64 -10.17 5.33 -1.14
C PHE A 64 -10.81 6.01 -2.36
N MET A 65 -11.71 5.32 -3.07
CA MET A 65 -12.52 5.91 -4.15
C MET A 65 -13.80 6.61 -3.67
N TYR A 66 -14.11 6.57 -2.37
CA TYR A 66 -15.31 7.17 -1.81
C TYR A 66 -14.94 8.42 -1.01
N GLY A 67 -15.48 9.57 -1.41
CA GLY A 67 -15.17 10.86 -0.77
C GLY A 67 -15.57 10.91 0.70
N GLU A 68 -16.75 10.39 1.04
CA GLU A 68 -17.23 10.21 2.42
C GLU A 68 -16.21 9.46 3.30
N PHE A 69 -15.62 8.39 2.77
CA PHE A 69 -14.58 7.65 3.46
C PHE A 69 -13.31 8.48 3.65
N VAL A 70 -12.84 9.16 2.59
CA VAL A 70 -11.61 9.95 2.68
C VAL A 70 -11.77 11.10 3.67
N ILE A 71 -12.92 11.79 3.65
CA ILE A 71 -13.24 12.86 4.61
C ILE A 71 -13.20 12.32 6.05
N ALA A 72 -13.87 11.20 6.32
CA ALA A 72 -13.84 10.60 7.65
C ALA A 72 -12.43 10.08 8.03
N LEU A 73 -11.69 9.50 7.08
CA LEU A 73 -10.36 8.92 7.31
C LEU A 73 -9.37 10.00 7.73
N VAL A 74 -9.39 11.17 7.08
CA VAL A 74 -8.42 12.24 7.39
C VAL A 74 -8.60 12.80 8.79
N GLU A 75 -9.82 12.75 9.35
CA GLU A 75 -10.07 13.10 10.76
C GLU A 75 -9.44 12.09 11.73
N GLY A 76 -9.41 10.80 11.36
CA GLY A 76 -8.87 9.71 12.16
C GLY A 76 -7.39 9.37 11.89
N LEU A 77 -6.74 10.10 10.97
CA LEU A 77 -5.39 9.79 10.50
C LEU A 77 -4.33 10.31 11.51
N ASN A 78 -3.54 9.39 12.05
CA ASN A 78 -2.52 9.68 13.05
C ASN A 78 -1.12 9.57 12.44
N GLU A 79 -0.29 10.60 12.60
CA GLU A 79 1.11 10.52 12.15
C GLU A 79 1.92 9.60 13.07
N LEU A 80 2.62 8.65 12.47
CA LEU A 80 3.67 7.88 13.11
C LEU A 80 4.98 8.62 12.87
N ARG A 81 5.47 9.34 13.88
CA ARG A 81 6.72 10.12 13.77
C ARG A 81 7.76 9.70 14.80
N PRO A 82 9.06 9.71 14.44
CA PRO A 82 10.14 9.75 15.40
C PRO A 82 10.04 11.03 16.26
N PRO A 83 10.45 10.99 17.54
CA PRO A 83 10.38 12.16 18.43
C PRO A 83 11.08 13.42 17.88
N GLU A 84 12.14 13.24 17.10
CA GLU A 84 13.01 14.31 16.61
C GLU A 84 12.45 15.06 15.40
N ARG A 85 11.36 14.57 14.78
CA ARG A 85 10.74 15.19 13.59
C ARG A 85 9.57 16.08 13.98
N GLU A 86 9.48 17.24 13.35
CA GLU A 86 8.28 18.08 13.43
C GLU A 86 7.06 17.34 12.90
N ALA A 87 5.90 17.65 13.47
CA ALA A 87 4.64 17.09 13.01
C ALA A 87 4.36 17.55 11.58
N HIS A 88 3.81 16.66 10.78
CA HIS A 88 3.57 16.90 9.37
C HIS A 88 2.19 16.43 8.96
N ASP A 89 1.37 17.37 8.52
CA ASP A 89 0.05 17.04 8.00
C ASP A 89 0.17 16.27 6.68
N SER A 90 -0.59 15.18 6.62
CA SER A 90 -0.72 14.38 5.41
C SER A 90 -1.26 15.25 4.28
N VAL A 91 -0.75 15.02 3.07
CA VAL A 91 -1.27 15.60 1.83
C VAL A 91 -2.79 15.38 1.70
N MET A 92 -3.29 14.26 2.24
CA MET A 92 -4.72 13.96 2.27
C MET A 92 -5.49 14.85 3.24
N LYS A 93 -4.94 15.22 4.40
CA LYS A 93 -5.60 16.16 5.33
C LYS A 93 -5.78 17.53 4.66
N VAL A 94 -4.72 18.00 4.01
CA VAL A 94 -4.70 19.32 3.36
C VAL A 94 -5.58 19.37 2.10
N ASN A 95 -5.67 18.26 1.36
CA ASN A 95 -6.33 18.22 0.05
C ASN A 95 -7.28 17.02 -0.10
N HIS A 96 -8.12 16.77 0.92
CA HIS A 96 -9.02 15.60 1.00
C HIS A 96 -10.07 15.53 -0.11
N GLN A 97 -10.33 16.63 -0.82
CA GLN A 97 -11.27 16.66 -1.96
C GLN A 97 -10.71 15.97 -3.21
N ARG A 98 -9.39 15.74 -3.27
CA ARG A 98 -8.65 15.23 -4.42
C ARG A 98 -8.28 13.76 -4.24
N TYR A 99 -9.28 12.95 -3.87
CA TYR A 99 -9.11 11.51 -3.70
C TYR A 99 -9.18 10.77 -5.04
N PRO A 100 -8.64 9.54 -5.14
CA PRO A 100 -8.68 8.80 -6.39
C PRO A 100 -10.09 8.51 -6.89
N THR A 101 -10.37 8.79 -8.16
CA THR A 101 -11.70 8.50 -8.77
C THR A 101 -11.66 7.39 -9.81
N LEU A 102 -10.45 6.98 -10.20
CA LEU A 102 -10.18 5.90 -11.13
C LEU A 102 -9.22 4.89 -10.50
N THR A 103 -9.37 3.62 -10.90
CA THR A 103 -8.42 2.55 -10.56
C THR A 103 -7.72 2.03 -11.81
N VAL A 104 -6.42 1.79 -11.70
CA VAL A 104 -5.61 1.13 -12.72
C VAL A 104 -4.91 -0.07 -12.11
N GLY A 105 -5.15 -1.26 -12.67
CA GLY A 105 -4.46 -2.46 -12.25
C GLY A 105 -3.08 -2.57 -12.90
N LEU A 106 -2.01 -2.73 -12.12
CA LEU A 106 -0.65 -2.94 -12.63
C LEU A 106 -0.41 -4.44 -12.83
N ALA A 107 -0.31 -4.86 -14.08
CA ALA A 107 -0.06 -6.26 -14.45
C ALA A 107 1.34 -6.72 -14.01
N GLY A 108 1.52 -8.02 -13.82
CA GLY A 108 2.85 -8.57 -13.57
C GLY A 108 3.83 -8.29 -14.71
N LEU A 109 5.11 -8.33 -14.38
CA LEU A 109 6.20 -7.98 -15.31
C LEU A 109 6.63 -9.14 -16.20
N GLU A 110 6.06 -10.33 -15.99
CA GLU A 110 6.27 -11.50 -16.82
C GLU A 110 5.83 -11.20 -18.27
N GLY A 111 6.77 -11.30 -19.22
CA GLY A 111 6.53 -10.96 -20.62
C GLY A 111 6.70 -9.48 -20.98
N GLY A 112 7.11 -8.65 -20.01
CA GLY A 112 7.33 -7.21 -20.19
C GLY A 112 6.05 -6.39 -20.04
N VAL A 113 6.20 -5.13 -19.61
CA VAL A 113 5.07 -4.20 -19.43
C VAL A 113 5.30 -2.94 -20.25
N THR A 114 4.21 -2.49 -20.90
CA THR A 114 4.21 -1.20 -21.59
C THR A 114 4.10 -0.11 -20.53
N ARG A 115 5.11 0.78 -20.49
CA ARG A 115 5.10 1.93 -19.59
C ARG A 115 3.90 2.84 -19.89
N ILE A 116 3.20 3.24 -18.83
CA ILE A 116 2.05 4.16 -18.87
C ILE A 116 2.45 5.56 -18.36
N PRO A 117 1.66 6.60 -18.67
CA PRO A 117 1.75 7.89 -18.00
C PRO A 117 1.50 7.74 -16.49
N MET A 118 2.20 8.54 -15.70
CA MET A 118 1.90 8.71 -14.28
C MET A 118 0.80 9.76 -14.17
N GLU A 119 -0.35 9.39 -13.59
CA GLU A 119 -1.51 10.26 -13.43
C GLU A 119 -1.80 10.48 -11.95
N TYR A 120 -2.24 11.69 -11.62
CA TYR A 120 -2.68 12.04 -10.27
C TYR A 120 -4.14 11.62 -10.07
N GLU A 121 -4.55 11.39 -8.82
CA GLU A 121 -5.93 11.00 -8.48
C GLU A 121 -6.37 9.66 -9.12
N VAL A 122 -5.38 8.80 -9.44
CA VAL A 122 -5.57 7.44 -9.93
C VAL A 122 -5.00 6.45 -8.92
N LEU A 123 -5.82 5.49 -8.48
CA LEU A 123 -5.43 4.42 -7.58
C LEU A 123 -4.83 3.26 -8.38
N TYR A 124 -3.52 3.08 -8.24
CA TYR A 124 -2.79 1.97 -8.82
C TYR A 124 -2.79 0.76 -7.89
N ILE A 125 -3.29 -0.37 -8.40
CA ILE A 125 -3.40 -1.63 -7.64
C ILE A 125 -2.54 -2.69 -8.34
N PRO A 126 -1.41 -3.11 -7.74
CA PRO A 126 -0.66 -4.27 -8.20
C PRO A 126 -1.53 -5.52 -8.31
N LYS A 127 -1.43 -6.23 -9.43
CA LYS A 127 -2.10 -7.54 -9.64
C LYS A 127 -1.22 -8.73 -9.26
N VAL A 128 0.04 -8.47 -8.90
CA VAL A 128 0.97 -9.49 -8.43
C VAL A 128 0.89 -9.58 -6.92
N GLU A 129 0.98 -10.80 -6.40
CA GLU A 129 1.16 -11.02 -4.97
C GLU A 129 2.53 -10.50 -4.51
N ASN A 130 2.62 -10.07 -3.26
CA ASN A 130 3.85 -9.60 -2.64
C ASN A 130 4.52 -8.45 -3.40
N PHE A 131 3.71 -7.52 -3.94
CA PHE A 131 4.24 -6.27 -4.46
C PHE A 131 5.04 -5.56 -3.36
N PRO A 132 6.23 -5.02 -3.66
CA PRO A 132 7.09 -4.47 -2.62
C PRO A 132 6.44 -3.26 -1.96
N LEU A 133 6.71 -3.13 -0.65
CA LEU A 133 6.45 -1.96 0.19
C LEU A 133 4.98 -1.63 0.53
N VAL A 134 4.05 -1.75 -0.43
CA VAL A 134 2.64 -1.34 -0.27
C VAL A 134 1.69 -2.22 -1.09
N ASP A 135 0.42 -2.30 -0.68
CA ASP A 135 -0.62 -3.07 -1.36
C ASP A 135 -1.29 -2.28 -2.51
N GLY A 136 -1.16 -0.96 -2.49
CA GLY A 136 -1.61 -0.06 -3.55
C GLY A 136 -1.11 1.35 -3.31
N PHE A 137 -1.21 2.23 -4.30
CA PHE A 137 -0.75 3.60 -4.16
C PHE A 137 -1.44 4.54 -5.16
N PHE A 138 -1.36 5.84 -4.90
CA PHE A 138 -1.79 6.87 -5.84
C PHE A 138 -0.87 8.10 -5.72
N PHE A 139 -1.03 9.04 -6.65
CA PHE A 139 -0.27 10.28 -6.65
C PHE A 139 -1.18 11.47 -6.39
N MET A 140 -0.68 12.43 -5.61
CA MET A 140 -1.30 13.75 -5.41
C MET A 140 -0.36 14.84 -5.90
N GLU A 141 -0.90 15.84 -6.61
CA GLU A 141 -0.10 16.95 -7.13
C GLU A 141 0.08 18.08 -6.12
N SER A 142 -0.98 18.39 -5.36
CA SER A 142 -1.05 19.54 -4.44
C SER A 142 -1.35 19.11 -3.00
N PRO A 143 -0.83 19.85 -1.99
CA PRO A 143 0.04 21.04 -2.09
C PRO A 143 1.49 20.73 -2.54
N ARG A 144 1.87 19.46 -2.56
CA ARG A 144 3.18 18.99 -3.00
C ARG A 144 3.03 17.64 -3.67
N ARG A 145 3.86 17.37 -4.68
CA ARG A 145 3.85 16.08 -5.39
C ARG A 145 4.18 14.96 -4.42
N THR A 146 3.21 14.07 -4.20
CA THR A 146 3.30 13.01 -3.19
C THR A 146 2.88 11.67 -3.75
N LEU A 147 3.68 10.64 -3.52
CA LEU A 147 3.24 9.24 -3.63
C LEU A 147 2.59 8.86 -2.30
N VAL A 148 1.31 8.51 -2.33
CA VAL A 148 0.59 8.00 -1.17
C VAL A 148 0.47 6.49 -1.31
N GLY A 149 1.26 5.78 -0.51
CA GLY A 149 1.28 4.33 -0.40
C GLY A 149 0.29 3.83 0.64
N LEU A 150 -0.44 2.77 0.31
CA LEU A 150 -1.47 2.16 1.15
C LEU A 150 -1.03 0.77 1.55
N GLN A 151 -0.83 0.54 2.85
CA GLN A 151 -0.51 -0.76 3.42
C GLN A 151 -1.67 -1.24 4.27
N MET A 152 -2.43 -2.19 3.75
CA MET A 152 -3.50 -2.91 4.42
C MET A 152 -2.87 -3.97 5.32
N THR A 153 -3.20 -3.97 6.60
CA THR A 153 -2.57 -4.97 7.48
C THR A 153 -3.29 -5.28 8.78
N THR A 154 -3.08 -6.51 9.26
CA THR A 154 -3.42 -6.93 10.61
C THR A 154 -2.20 -7.06 11.54
N ALA A 155 -0.99 -6.89 11.01
CA ALA A 155 0.24 -6.98 11.77
C ALA A 155 0.47 -5.73 12.63
N SER A 156 1.20 -5.89 13.73
CA SER A 156 1.48 -4.80 14.68
C SER A 156 2.71 -3.95 14.33
N ALA A 157 3.43 -4.29 13.27
CA ALA A 157 4.58 -3.57 12.75
C ALA A 157 4.86 -3.99 11.29
N HIS A 158 5.47 -3.08 10.53
CA HIS A 158 5.92 -3.21 9.15
C HIS A 158 7.25 -2.50 8.95
N HIS A 159 8.25 -2.91 9.73
CA HIS A 159 9.62 -2.53 9.39
C HIS A 159 9.93 -3.04 7.98
N THR A 160 10.57 -2.19 7.19
CA THR A 160 10.96 -2.50 5.82
C THR A 160 12.48 -2.58 5.73
N THR A 161 12.98 -2.93 4.55
CA THR A 161 14.41 -2.93 4.26
C THR A 161 14.75 -1.99 3.13
N THR A 162 16.02 -1.57 3.06
CA THR A 162 16.57 -0.82 1.93
C THR A 162 16.31 -1.52 0.60
N SER A 163 16.45 -2.86 0.56
CA SER A 163 16.18 -3.67 -0.63
C SER A 163 14.71 -3.64 -1.05
N THR A 164 13.76 -3.65 -0.11
CA THR A 164 12.33 -3.54 -0.43
C THR A 164 11.97 -2.16 -0.98
N VAL A 165 12.52 -1.10 -0.39
CA VAL A 165 12.30 0.28 -0.87
C VAL A 165 12.92 0.49 -2.26
N SER A 166 14.15 0.00 -2.48
CA SER A 166 14.80 0.03 -3.80
C SER A 166 13.97 -0.70 -4.84
N LEU A 167 13.54 -1.92 -4.53
CA LEU A 167 12.75 -2.74 -5.43
C LEU A 167 11.42 -2.05 -5.79
N PHE A 168 10.73 -1.45 -4.82
CA PHE A 168 9.52 -0.67 -5.09
C PHE A 168 9.79 0.49 -6.06
N ASN A 169 10.86 1.26 -5.83
CA ASN A 169 11.24 2.36 -6.71
C ASN A 169 11.61 1.88 -8.14
N GLU A 170 12.27 0.72 -8.25
CA GLU A 170 12.57 0.07 -9.54
C GLU A 170 11.30 -0.36 -10.27
N ARG A 171 10.33 -0.97 -9.55
CA ARG A 171 9.02 -1.35 -10.11
C ARG A 171 8.30 -0.13 -10.68
N LEU A 172 8.29 0.99 -9.97
CA LEU A 172 7.68 2.22 -10.48
C LEU A 172 8.36 2.72 -11.77
N ALA A 173 9.68 2.56 -11.89
CA ALA A 173 10.42 2.89 -13.11
C ALA A 173 10.09 1.95 -14.30
N GLU A 174 9.69 0.72 -14.02
CA GLU A 174 9.22 -0.25 -15.01
C GLU A 174 7.81 0.08 -15.50
N TYR A 175 6.93 0.58 -14.62
CA TYR A 175 5.54 0.93 -14.99
C TYR A 175 5.39 2.33 -15.60
N PHE A 176 6.17 3.34 -15.18
CA PHE A 176 5.87 4.73 -15.52
C PHE A 176 6.94 5.40 -16.40
N ARG A 177 6.51 5.99 -17.53
CA ARG A 177 7.40 6.58 -18.57
C ARG A 177 8.36 7.64 -18.02
N SER A 178 7.91 8.47 -17.09
CA SER A 178 8.66 9.63 -16.58
C SER A 178 8.97 9.53 -15.09
N TRP A 179 9.02 8.31 -14.55
CA TRP A 179 9.24 8.09 -13.12
C TRP A 179 10.52 8.79 -12.61
N LYS A 180 11.67 8.51 -13.23
CA LYS A 180 12.98 9.05 -12.82
C LYS A 180 13.06 10.58 -12.77
N LYS A 181 12.27 11.28 -13.59
CA LYS A 181 12.20 12.75 -13.57
C LYS A 181 11.24 13.24 -12.48
N SER A 182 10.11 12.55 -12.34
CA SER A 182 9.04 12.94 -11.42
C SER A 182 9.36 12.65 -9.96
N SER A 183 10.12 11.58 -9.69
CA SER A 183 10.41 11.11 -8.33
C SER A 183 11.44 11.96 -7.57
N ARG A 184 12.24 12.78 -8.24
CA ARG A 184 13.34 13.55 -7.63
C ARG A 184 12.89 14.48 -6.50
N ASP A 185 11.76 15.13 -6.70
CA ASP A 185 11.22 16.13 -5.77
C ASP A 185 9.92 15.63 -5.09
N MET A 186 9.65 14.33 -5.17
CA MET A 186 8.40 13.73 -4.69
C MET A 186 8.53 13.30 -3.23
N SER A 187 7.64 13.78 -2.37
CA SER A 187 7.49 13.24 -1.01
C SER A 187 6.72 11.93 -1.02
N TRP A 188 6.97 11.07 -0.03
CA TRP A 188 6.24 9.81 0.10
C TRP A 188 5.48 9.80 1.42
N GLU A 189 4.24 9.33 1.38
CA GLU A 189 3.42 9.06 2.55
C GLU A 189 3.03 7.59 2.55
N THR A 190 3.19 6.89 3.67
CA THR A 190 2.69 5.51 3.83
C THR A 190 1.57 5.52 4.86
N ILE A 191 0.38 5.06 4.45
CA ILE A 191 -0.78 4.92 5.34
C ILE A 191 -0.97 3.45 5.66
N TYR A 192 -0.78 3.09 6.93
CA TYR A 192 -1.11 1.78 7.47
C TYR A 192 -2.60 1.76 7.84
N VAL A 193 -3.37 0.98 7.10
CA VAL A 193 -4.80 0.77 7.34
C VAL A 193 -4.97 -0.56 8.06
N GLN A 194 -5.40 -0.50 9.31
CA GLN A 194 -5.57 -1.68 10.15
C GLN A 194 -7.04 -2.01 10.41
N HIS A 195 -7.31 -3.30 10.55
CA HIS A 195 -8.61 -3.78 11.02
C HIS A 195 -8.79 -3.52 12.52
N ALA A 196 -10.04 -3.30 12.98
CA ALA A 196 -10.36 -3.05 14.39
C ALA A 196 -9.78 -4.07 15.38
N ASN A 197 -9.67 -5.33 14.95
CA ASN A 197 -9.17 -6.43 15.77
C ASN A 197 -7.63 -6.55 15.76
N SER A 198 -6.92 -5.65 15.08
CA SER A 198 -5.47 -5.66 14.97
C SER A 198 -4.82 -4.91 16.12
N LYS A 199 -3.61 -5.34 16.51
CA LYS A 199 -2.79 -4.56 17.43
C LYS A 199 -2.28 -3.33 16.70
N MET A 200 -2.63 -2.15 17.22
CA MET A 200 -2.31 -0.87 16.61
C MET A 200 -0.80 -0.68 16.41
N ILE A 201 -0.41 -0.21 15.22
CA ILE A 201 0.92 0.32 14.98
C ILE A 201 0.99 1.70 15.63
N LEU A 202 1.80 1.81 16.67
CA LEU A 202 1.95 3.02 17.48
C LEU A 202 3.27 3.77 17.24
N LYS A 203 4.22 3.12 16.56
CA LYS A 203 5.57 3.64 16.37
C LYS A 203 5.86 3.81 14.90
N TRP A 204 6.76 4.73 14.59
CA TRP A 204 7.33 4.87 13.26
C TRP A 204 8.03 3.58 12.82
N GLN A 205 7.82 3.19 11.56
CA GLN A 205 8.34 1.96 10.97
C GLN A 205 9.70 2.20 10.32
N ARG A 206 10.69 1.43 10.77
CA ARG A 206 12.08 1.58 10.35
C ARG A 206 12.32 1.02 8.96
N CYS A 207 13.31 1.58 8.26
CA CYS A 207 13.93 1.00 7.08
C CYS A 207 15.31 0.48 7.49
N ASP A 208 15.41 -0.84 7.63
CA ASP A 208 16.61 -1.52 8.09
C ASP A 208 17.50 -1.88 6.87
N CYS A 209 18.79 -2.06 7.12
CA CYS A 209 19.75 -2.57 6.13
C CYS A 209 20.21 -3.97 6.53
N VAL A 210 20.68 -4.75 5.55
CA VAL A 210 21.10 -6.14 5.79
C VAL A 210 22.36 -6.19 6.66
N ASN A 211 23.28 -5.23 6.49
CA ASN A 211 24.48 -5.10 7.31
C ASN A 211 24.72 -3.64 7.73
N PRO A 212 24.27 -3.24 8.94
CA PRO A 212 24.43 -1.88 9.46
C PRO A 212 25.89 -1.40 9.54
N ASN A 213 26.84 -2.34 9.69
CA ASN A 213 28.26 -2.03 9.83
C ASN A 213 28.98 -1.88 8.49
N ASN A 214 28.31 -2.19 7.37
CA ASN A 214 28.89 -2.12 6.03
C ASN A 214 27.84 -1.69 5.00
N LEU A 215 27.25 -0.52 5.24
CA LEU A 215 26.28 0.10 4.35
C LEU A 215 26.95 0.57 3.06
N SER A 216 26.43 0.13 1.92
CA SER A 216 26.75 0.76 0.62
C SER A 216 26.20 2.19 0.58
N ASP A 217 26.77 3.05 -0.27
CA ASP A 217 26.30 4.44 -0.39
C ASP A 217 24.83 4.51 -0.85
N ALA A 218 24.40 3.59 -1.71
CA ALA A 218 22.99 3.47 -2.12
C ALA A 218 22.07 3.14 -0.93
N GLU A 219 22.48 2.24 -0.03
CA GLU A 219 21.69 1.94 1.17
C GLU A 219 21.62 3.14 2.12
N LYS A 220 22.72 3.88 2.29
CA LYS A 220 22.73 5.11 3.09
C LYS A 220 21.76 6.14 2.54
N GLU A 221 21.73 6.33 1.22
CA GLU A 221 20.78 7.23 0.55
C GLU A 221 19.33 6.79 0.78
N ILE A 222 19.02 5.50 0.68
CA ILE A 222 17.67 4.97 0.91
C ILE A 222 17.24 5.17 2.37
N VAL A 223 18.12 4.91 3.33
CA VAL A 223 17.84 5.14 4.76
C VAL A 223 17.62 6.63 5.02
N ALA A 224 18.46 7.51 4.47
CA ALA A 224 18.31 8.95 4.62
C ALA A 224 16.99 9.46 3.99
N PHE A 225 16.64 8.94 2.81
CA PHE A 225 15.37 9.20 2.16
C PHE A 225 14.19 8.75 3.02
N TRP A 226 14.21 7.51 3.52
CA TRP A 226 13.13 6.98 4.36
C TRP A 226 12.96 7.78 5.66
N ASN A 227 14.07 8.13 6.31
CA ASN A 227 14.05 8.89 7.56
C ASN A 227 13.62 10.35 7.37
N GLY A 228 14.00 10.98 6.25
CA GLY A 228 13.81 12.41 6.03
C GLY A 228 12.65 12.81 5.12
N LYS A 229 12.20 11.92 4.22
CA LYS A 229 11.24 12.24 3.14
C LYS A 229 10.00 11.34 3.11
N VAL A 230 10.01 10.24 3.85
CA VAL A 230 8.83 9.39 4.01
C VAL A 230 8.12 9.77 5.31
N HIS A 231 6.86 10.17 5.20
CA HIS A 231 5.97 10.35 6.35
C HIS A 231 5.06 9.14 6.46
N GLN A 232 4.70 8.78 7.68
CA GLN A 232 3.95 7.55 7.94
C GLN A 232 2.74 7.89 8.77
N TYR A 233 1.62 7.24 8.45
CA TYR A 233 0.36 7.46 9.12
C TYR A 233 -0.32 6.14 9.43
N GLN A 234 -1.15 6.17 10.46
CA GLN A 234 -1.91 5.04 10.95
C GLN A 234 -3.40 5.39 10.93
N PHE A 235 -4.20 4.43 10.49
CA PHE A 235 -5.66 4.49 10.56
C PHE A 235 -6.22 3.11 10.94
N ILE A 236 -7.22 3.09 11.84
CA ILE A 236 -7.92 1.86 12.22
C ILE A 236 -9.35 1.94 11.71
N LEU A 237 -9.73 0.97 10.87
CA LEU A 237 -11.10 0.76 10.46
C LEU A 237 -11.88 0.11 11.60
N THR A 238 -12.82 0.83 12.19
CA THR A 238 -13.70 0.38 13.28
C THR A 238 -15.17 0.48 12.90
N ARG A 239 -16.06 -0.17 13.66
CA ARG A 239 -17.51 -0.02 13.47
C ARG A 239 -17.97 1.41 13.73
N ASP A 240 -17.38 2.09 14.71
CA ASP A 240 -17.67 3.49 15.03
C ASP A 240 -17.21 4.45 13.94
N PHE A 241 -16.16 4.08 13.19
CA PHE A 241 -15.79 4.82 12.00
C PHE A 241 -16.84 4.65 10.89
N VAL A 242 -17.31 3.42 10.66
CA VAL A 242 -18.30 3.11 9.62
C VAL A 242 -19.65 3.79 9.85
N SER A 243 -19.99 4.18 11.07
CA SER A 243 -21.21 4.96 11.32
C SER A 243 -21.12 6.42 10.87
N LYS A 244 -19.90 6.93 10.63
CA LYS A 244 -19.61 8.29 10.16
C LYS A 244 -19.54 8.40 8.63
N VAL A 245 -19.49 7.25 7.95
CA VAL A 245 -19.53 7.12 6.49
C VAL A 245 -20.94 6.76 6.05
#